data_AF-A0A0B8QLE6-F1
#
_entry.id   AF-A0A0B8QLE6-F1
#
_cell.length_a   1.000
_cell.length_b   1.000
_cell.length_c   1.000
_cell.angle_alpha   90.00
_cell.angle_beta   90.00
_cell.angle_gamma   90.00
#
_symmetry.space_group_name_H-M   'P 1'
#
loop_
_entity.id
_entity.type
_entity.pdbx_description
1 polymer ?
#
loop_
_entity_poly.entity_id
_entity_poly.type
_entity_poly.pdbx_seq_one_letter_code
_entity_poly.pdbx_strand_id
1 'polypeptide(L)' 'MTIDREGLQNNPLHGLGLEQMVTELVEHYGWDILDTAMRFNCFHTNPSIKSSVKYLRKSDCS' A
#
# COMPACT_ATOMS: atom_id res chain seq x y z
N MET A 1 -21.54 -5.87 27.04
CA MET A 1 -20.17 -6.13 26.56
C MET A 1 -19.75 -4.90 25.76
N THR A 2 -19.32 -3.86 26.48
CA THR A 2 -18.74 -2.66 25.88
C THR A 2 -17.40 -3.08 25.28
N ILE A 3 -17.25 -2.96 23.96
CA ILE A 3 -15.97 -3.16 23.30
C ILE A 3 -15.12 -1.94 23.66
N ASP A 4 -14.17 -2.13 24.57
CA ASP A 4 -13.19 -1.13 24.96
C ASP A 4 -12.44 -0.64 23.72
N ARG A 5 -12.69 0.62 23.38
CA ARG A 5 -12.17 1.32 22.20
C ARG A 5 -10.73 1.81 22.42
N GLU A 6 -9.98 1.18 23.32
CA GLU A 6 -8.63 1.60 23.74
C GLU A 6 -7.50 0.81 23.04
N GLY A 7 -7.83 -0.06 22.08
CA GLY A 7 -6.84 -0.82 21.30
C GLY A 7 -6.46 -0.22 19.94
N LEU A 8 -7.12 0.85 19.48
CA LEU A 8 -6.92 1.43 18.14
C LEU A 8 -6.11 2.73 18.13
N GLN A 9 -5.84 3.31 19.30
CA GLN A 9 -5.22 4.63 19.44
C GLN A 9 -3.69 4.60 19.31
N ASN A 10 -3.09 3.40 19.38
CA ASN A 10 -1.66 3.13 19.21
C ASN A 10 -1.39 2.17 18.05
N ASN A 11 -2.22 2.19 17.01
CA ASN A 11 -1.86 1.43 15.81
C ASN A 11 -0.70 2.21 15.16
N PRO A 12 0.53 1.66 15.07
CA PRO A 12 1.66 2.36 14.40
C PRO A 12 1.37 2.63 12.91
N LEU A 13 0.28 2.02 12.41
CA LEU A 13 -0.27 2.20 11.08
C LEU A 13 -1.19 3.43 10.95
N HIS A 14 -1.52 4.13 12.05
CA HIS A 14 -2.44 5.26 12.07
C HIS A 14 -1.76 6.51 11.48
N GLY A 15 -1.84 6.63 10.15
CA GLY A 15 -1.18 7.67 9.37
C GLY A 15 -0.18 7.15 8.33
N LEU A 16 -0.08 5.83 8.13
CA LEU A 16 0.70 5.29 7.01
C LEU A 16 0.10 5.79 5.70
N GLY A 17 0.83 6.69 5.05
CA GLY A 17 0.52 7.07 3.68
C GLY A 17 0.60 5.85 2.77
N LEU A 18 -0.17 5.87 1.68
CA LEU A 18 -0.04 4.88 0.61
C LEU A 18 1.44 4.65 0.21
N GLU A 19 2.28 5.69 0.32
CA GLU A 19 3.73 5.59 0.08
C GLU A 19 4.40 4.58 1.00
N GLN A 20 4.21 4.68 2.32
CA GLN A 20 4.85 3.74 3.24
C GLN A 20 4.32 2.33 3.09
N MET A 21 3.01 2.18 2.83
CA MET A 21 2.42 0.86 2.61
C MET A 21 3.00 0.18 1.36
N VAL A 22 3.13 0.92 0.25
CA VAL A 22 3.75 0.39 -0.97
C VAL A 22 5.24 0.12 -0.76
N THR A 23 5.96 0.97 -0.02
CA THR A 23 7.37 0.74 0.31
C THR A 23 7.56 -0.56 1.09
N GLU A 24 6.82 -0.77 2.17
CA GLU A 24 6.90 -2.00 2.98
C GLU A 24 6.57 -3.24 2.12
N LEU A 25 5.52 -3.16 1.29
CA LEU A 25 5.16 -4.26 0.39
C LEU A 25 6.29 -4.60 -0.59
N VAL A 26 6.95 -3.58 -1.14
CA VAL A 26 8.07 -3.75 -2.06
C VAL A 26 9.32 -4.26 -1.35
N GLU A 27 9.61 -3.79 -0.13
CA GLU A 27 10.75 -4.27 0.66
C GLU A 27 10.57 -5.72 1.11
N HIS A 28 9.34 -6.11 1.47
CA HIS A 28 9.05 -7.48 1.91
C HIS A 28 8.90 -8.49 0.77
N TYR A 29 8.24 -8.13 -0.33
CA TYR A 29 7.90 -9.06 -1.42
C TYR A 29 8.65 -8.80 -2.73
N GLY A 30 9.17 -7.59 -2.93
CA GLY A 30 9.76 -7.19 -4.20
C GLY A 30 8.73 -6.93 -5.29
N TRP A 31 9.18 -6.22 -6.34
CA TRP A 31 8.32 -5.82 -7.45
C TRP A 31 7.78 -6.99 -8.27
N ASP A 32 8.55 -8.07 -8.41
CA ASP A 32 8.20 -9.24 -9.23
C ASP A 32 6.98 -10.01 -8.68
N ILE A 33 6.96 -10.20 -7.36
CA ILE A 33 5.84 -10.85 -6.65
C ILE A 33 4.62 -9.93 -6.67
N LEU A 34 4.80 -8.62 -6.45
CA LEU A 34 3.70 -7.66 -6.46
C LEU A 34 3.06 -7.50 -7.85
N ASP A 35 3.86 -7.52 -8.91
CA ASP A 35 3.36 -7.52 -10.29
C ASP A 35 2.56 -8.78 -10.58
N THR A 36 3.04 -9.95 -10.15
CA THR A 36 2.32 -11.22 -10.32
C THR A 36 1.02 -11.25 -9.52
N ALA A 37 1.04 -10.78 -8.26
CA ALA A 37 -0.09 -10.84 -7.34
C ALA A 37 -1.19 -9.82 -7.67
N MET A 38 -0.82 -8.57 -7.98
CA MET A 38 -1.79 -7.51 -8.26
C MET A 38 -2.05 -7.29 -9.75
N ARG A 39 -1.20 -7.82 -10.65
CA ARG A 39 -1.22 -7.56 -12.10
C ARG A 39 -1.26 -6.07 -12.44
N PHE A 40 -0.63 -5.24 -11.60
CA PHE A 40 -0.55 -3.82 -11.86
C PHE A 40 0.57 -3.54 -12.86
N ASN A 41 0.18 -3.22 -14.10
CA ASN A 41 1.09 -2.84 -15.18
C ASN A 41 2.07 -1.69 -14.84
N CYS A 42 1.81 -0.96 -13.75
CA CYS A 42 2.69 0.07 -13.20
C CYS A 42 3.98 -0.49 -12.60
N PHE A 43 3.97 -1.73 -12.08
CA PHE A 43 5.14 -2.38 -11.49
C PHE A 43 6.08 -2.96 -12.55
N HIS A 44 5.55 -3.39 -13.70
CA HIS A 44 6.35 -3.90 -14.81
C HIS A 44 7.04 -2.81 -15.67
N THR A 45 6.38 -1.68 -15.90
CA THR A 45 6.87 -0.68 -16.90
C THR A 45 7.84 0.35 -16.31
N ASN A 46 7.63 0.80 -15.07
CA ASN A 46 8.51 1.74 -14.38
C ASN A 46 8.31 1.64 -12.85
N PRO A 47 8.80 0.55 -12.22
CA PRO A 47 8.59 0.29 -10.79
C PRO A 47 9.16 1.44 -9.94
N SER A 48 8.28 2.24 -9.35
CA SER A 48 8.66 3.31 -8.44
C SER A 48 7.52 3.60 -7.49
N ILE A 49 7.86 3.77 -6.21
CA ILE A 49 6.89 4.05 -5.13
C ILE A 49 5.97 5.22 -5.52
N LYS A 50 6.51 6.32 -6.05
CA LYS A 50 5.73 7.50 -6.43
C LYS A 50 4.73 7.22 -7.55
N SER A 51 5.13 6.45 -8.58
CA SER A 51 4.26 6.09 -9.70
C SER A 51 3.15 5.14 -9.25
N SER A 52 3.47 4.17 -8.42
CA SER A 52 2.52 3.21 -7.85
C SER A 52 1.50 3.90 -6.94
N VAL A 53 1.95 4.81 -6.07
CA VAL A 53 1.05 5.58 -5.20
C VAL A 53 0.16 6.51 -6.01
N LYS A 54 0.71 7.18 -7.04
CA LYS A 54 -0.09 8.02 -7.95
C LYS A 54 -1.13 7.21 -8.71
N TYR A 55 -0.80 5.97 -9.10
CA TYR A 55 -1.72 5.05 -9.74
C TYR A 55 -2.81 4.59 -8.77
N LEU A 56 -2.45 4.12 -7.58
CA LEU A 56 -3.38 3.67 -6.54
C LEU A 56 -4.33 4.81 -6.09
N ARG A 57 -3.83 6.05 -5.98
CA ARG A 57 -4.67 7.23 -5.71
C ARG A 57 -5.63 7.58 -6.85
N LYS A 58 -5.29 7.21 -8.10
CA LYS A 58 -6.13 7.43 -9.28
C LYS A 58 -7.21 6.35 -9.46
N SER A 59 -7.06 5.20 -8.82
CA SER A 59 -8.03 4.10 -8.85
C SER A 59 -9.21 4.31 -7.88
N ASP A 60 -9.22 5.39 -7.10
CA ASP A 60 -10.38 5.83 -6.34
C ASP A 60 -11.33 6.62 -7.27
N CYS A 61 -12.60 6.21 -7.31
CA CYS A 61 -13.70 6.63 -8.20
C CYS A 61 -13.87 5.83 -9.50
N SER A 62 -14.50 4.66 -9.36
CA SER A 62 -15.65 4.32 -10.21
C SER A 62 -16.87 4.02 -9.33
#